data_AF-A0A3B3DPN7-F1
#
_entry.id   AF-A0A3B3DPN7-F1
#
_cell.length_a   1.000
_cell.length_b   1.000
_cell.length_c   1.000
_cell.angle_alpha   90.00
_cell.angle_beta   90.00
_cell.angle_gamma   90.00
#
_symmetry.space_group_name_H-M   'P 1'
#
loop_
_entity.id
_entity.type
_entity.pdbx_description
1 polymer ?
#
loop_
_entity_poly.entity_id
_entity_poly.type
_entity_poly.pdbx_seq_one_letter_code
_entity_poly.pdbx_strand_id
1 'polypeptide(L)' 'MSTLLLRAGVTCQQLANQDFLKVNPDSPQYKDVEYVLLDPSCSGSGSETRTFCCER' A
#
# COMPACT_ATOMS: atom_id res chain seq x y z
N MET A 1 8.35 2.30 -10.56
CA MET A 1 9.02 1.15 -11.19
C MET A 1 8.72 -0.08 -10.34
N SER A 2 7.93 -1.03 -10.84
CA SER A 2 7.31 -2.12 -10.07
C SER A 2 8.24 -3.33 -9.92
N THR A 3 9.47 -3.11 -9.46
CA THR A 3 10.56 -4.09 -9.54
C THR A 3 10.26 -5.41 -8.82
N LEU A 4 9.67 -5.36 -7.63
CA LEU A 4 9.27 -6.55 -6.86
C LEU A 4 8.08 -7.29 -7.50
N LEU A 5 7.07 -6.55 -7.94
CA LEU A 5 5.84 -7.12 -8.50
C LEU A 5 6.13 -7.80 -9.85
N LEU A 6 7.00 -7.20 -10.67
CA LEU A 6 7.47 -7.80 -11.92
C LEU A 6 8.33 -9.05 -11.67
N ARG A 7 9.24 -9.01 -10.68
CA ARG A 7 10.09 -10.15 -10.33
C ARG A 7 9.30 -11.34 -9.77
N ALA A 8 8.22 -11.06 -9.04
CA ALA A 8 7.30 -12.07 -8.55
C ALA A 8 6.33 -12.60 -9.62
N GLY A 9 6.35 -12.03 -10.83
CA GLY A 9 5.46 -12.44 -11.93
C GLY A 9 3.99 -12.05 -11.72
N VAL A 10 3.72 -11.02 -10.93
CA VAL A 10 2.35 -10.53 -10.69
C VAL A 10 1.85 -9.79 -11.93
N THR A 11 0.76 -10.29 -12.51
CA THR A 11 0.12 -9.73 -13.72
C THR A 11 -1.16 -8.96 -13.43
N CYS A 12 -1.81 -9.20 -12.30
CA CYS A 12 -3.08 -8.60 -11.89
C CYS A 12 -2.89 -7.40 -10.94
N GLN A 13 -2.10 -6.41 -11.35
CA GLN A 13 -1.84 -5.21 -10.56
C GLN A 13 -2.17 -3.91 -11.31
N GLN A 14 -2.70 -2.94 -10.59
CA GLN A 14 -2.83 -1.57 -11.06
C GLN A 14 -2.22 -0.63 -10.02
N LEU A 15 -1.12 0.03 -10.40
CA LEU A 15 -0.38 0.94 -9.52
C LEU A 15 -0.85 2.38 -9.75
N ALA A 16 -1.24 3.06 -8.68
CA ALA A 16 -1.57 4.48 -8.67
C ALA A 16 -0.76 5.17 -7.57
N ASN A 17 -0.03 6.23 -7.91
CA ASN A 17 0.68 7.06 -6.94
C ASN A 17 -0.23 8.21 -6.52
N GLN A 18 -1.03 8.00 -5.48
CA GLN A 18 -2.02 8.97 -4.99
C GLN A 18 -2.23 8.81 -3.49
N ASP A 19 -2.71 9.88 -2.85
CA ASP A 19 -3.14 9.84 -1.46
C ASP A 19 -4.38 8.96 -1.33
N PHE A 20 -4.30 7.92 -0.50
CA PHE A 20 -5.39 6.97 -0.28
C PHE A 20 -6.66 7.66 0.22
N LEU A 21 -6.55 8.74 1.01
CA LEU A 21 -7.71 9.45 1.56
C LEU A 21 -8.48 10.29 0.53
N LYS A 22 -7.88 10.55 -0.65
CA LYS A 22 -8.51 11.30 -1.74
C LYS A 22 -9.15 10.38 -2.79
N VAL A 23 -9.02 9.07 -2.61
CA VAL A 23 -9.60 8.08 -3.52
C VAL A 23 -11.10 8.01 -3.29
N ASN A 24 -11.88 8.12 -4.37
CA ASN A 24 -13.33 7.97 -4.28
C ASN A 24 -13.70 6.48 -4.19
N PRO A 25 -14.28 6.01 -3.07
CA PRO A 25 -14.70 4.61 -2.92
C PRO A 25 -15.84 4.24 -3.88
N ASP A 26 -16.69 5.20 -4.29
CA ASP A 26 -17.83 4.97 -5.17
C ASP A 26 -17.44 4.95 -6.66
N SER A 27 -16.15 5.09 -6.97
CA SER A 27 -15.68 5.00 -8.36
C SER A 27 -16.00 3.61 -8.93
N PRO A 28 -16.48 3.51 -10.19
CA PRO A 28 -16.78 2.22 -10.82
C PRO A 28 -15.58 1.27 -10.85
N GLN A 29 -14.34 1.78 -10.75
CA GLN A 29 -13.13 0.98 -10.70
C GLN A 29 -12.94 0.19 -9.40
N TYR A 30 -13.64 0.57 -8.32
CA TYR A 30 -13.54 -0.06 -6.99
C TYR A 30 -14.85 -0.74 -6.57
N LYS A 31 -15.87 -0.73 -7.43
CA LYS A 31 -17.22 -1.22 -7.12
C LYS A 31 -17.26 -2.68 -6.66
N ASP A 32 -16.38 -3.51 -7.21
CA ASP A 32 -16.33 -4.94 -6.95
C ASP A 32 -15.23 -5.31 -5.91
N VAL A 33 -14.69 -4.33 -5.18
CA VAL A 33 -13.67 -4.57 -4.16
C VAL A 33 -14.33 -5.02 -2.85
N GLU A 34 -14.14 -6.28 -2.49
CA GLU A 34 -14.69 -6.86 -1.25
C GLU A 34 -13.74 -6.76 -0.05
N TYR A 35 -12.42 -6.71 -0.31
CA TYR A 35 -11.38 -6.76 0.73
C TYR A 35 -10.34 -5.66 0.52
N VAL A 36 -9.93 -5.04 1.62
CA VAL A 36 -8.89 -4.01 1.64
C VAL A 36 -7.86 -4.35 2.71
N LEU A 37 -6.58 -4.36 2.31
CA LEU A 37 -5.45 -4.43 3.22
C LEU A 37 -4.86 -3.02 3.37
N LEU A 38 -4.92 -2.48 4.58
CA LEU A 38 -4.39 -1.15 4.90
C LEU A 38 -3.17 -1.31 5.82
N ASP A 39 -2.00 -0.96 5.29
CA ASP A 39 -0.73 -0.90 6.04
C ASP A 39 -0.26 0.56 6.10
N PRO A 40 -0.78 1.37 7.05
CA PRO A 40 -0.36 2.75 7.18
C PRO A 40 1.04 2.82 7.79
N SER A 41 1.76 3.89 7.49
CA SER A 41 3.02 4.15 8.19
C SER A 41 2.78 4.22 9.71
N CYS A 42 3.54 3.42 10.46
CA CYS A 42 3.42 3.33 11.92
C CYS A 42 4.62 4.00 12.60
N SER A 43 4.43 4.50 13.82
CA SER A 43 5.49 5.12 14.63
C SER A 43 6.52 4.13 15.21
N GLY A 44 6.42 2.83 14.88
CA GLY A 44 7.37 1.80 15.29
C GLY A 44 7.18 1.20 16.69
N SER A 45 6.11 1.53 17.41
CA SER A 45 5.91 1.11 18.81
C SER A 45 5.58 -0.38 19.03
N GLY A 46 5.31 -1.13 17.95
CA GLY A 46 4.94 -2.56 18.01
C GLY A 46 6.00 -3.53 17.46
N SER A 47 7.14 -3.02 16.97
CA SER A 47 8.24 -3.85 16.46
C SER A 47 9.42 -3.79 17.45
N GLU A 48 9.49 -4.75 18.38
CA GLU A 48 10.53 -4.84 19.42
C GLU A 48 11.96 -4.97 18.86
N THR A 49 12.12 -5.31 17.58
CA THR A 49 13.43 -5.29 16.91
C THR A 49 13.26 -4.99 15.42
N ARG A 50 13.38 -3.70 15.07
CA ARG A 50 14.03 -3.14 13.86
C ARG A 50 13.83 -1.62 13.85
N THR A 51 14.28 -0.94 14.91
CA THR A 51 14.35 0.52 14.92
C THR A 51 15.62 0.97 14.20
N PHE A 52 15.44 1.53 13.00
CA PHE A 52 16.06 2.81 12.68
C PHE A 52 14.95 3.72 12.16
N CYS A 53 14.05 4.09 13.06
CA CYS A 53 13.04 5.12 12.80
C CYS A 53 13.77 6.47 12.90
N CYS A 54 13.93 7.13 11.76
CA CYS A 54 14.23 8.56 11.59
C CYS A 54 15.51 9.11 12.29
N GLU A 55 16.67 8.96 11.66
CA GLU A 55 17.71 10.01 11.71
C GLU A 55 17.56 10.92 10.49
N ARG A 56 16.71 11.94 10.64
CA ARG A 56 16.91 13.32 10.16
C ARG A 56 15.75 14.20 10.60
#